data_AF-A0A2V9LQ05-F1
#
_entry.id   AF-A0A2V9LQ05-F1
#
_cell.length_a   1.000
_cell.length_b   1.000
_cell.length_c   1.000
_cell.angle_alpha   90.00
_cell.angle_beta   90.00
_cell.angle_gamma   90.00
#
_symmetry.space_group_name_H-M   'P 1'
#
loop_
_entity.id
_entity.type
_entity.pdbx_description
1 polymer ?
#
loop_
_entity_poly.entity_id
_entity_poly.type
_entity_poly.pdbx_seq_one_letter_code
_entity_poly.pdbx_strand_id
1 'polypeptide(L)'
;QLQNPVWLLSSDNNGLSITLPSVPDAGSLTVSGTLTLGIGTQSDNGLGSATVFPVDGFGNFITAYKSTQYPNSFIDSGSGAIFYLDSATTGIPECTGTLAGFYCPSGAVAQTATNFGASGSASNTVPFSINNTGTLLSSPNTAFNNLGGTNPGSVDWGLPFFYKRTVFVAIDGQTTPGGTGPYWAY
;
A
#
# COMPACT_ATOMS: atom_id res chain seq x y z
N GLN A 1 10.23 9.98 17.07
CA GLN A 1 9.95 8.68 16.43
C GLN A 1 10.69 7.59 17.19
N LEU A 2 10.10 6.38 17.32
CA LEU A 2 10.73 5.22 17.97
C LEU A 2 11.37 4.32 16.90
N GLN A 3 12.46 3.63 17.24
CA GLN A 3 13.11 2.65 16.37
C GLN A 3 12.19 1.46 16.08
N ASN A 4 12.21 0.95 14.83
CA ASN A 4 11.50 -0.28 14.49
C ASN A 4 12.10 -1.46 15.28
N PRO A 5 11.31 -2.21 16.07
CA PRO A 5 11.82 -3.27 16.94
C PRO A 5 12.47 -4.42 16.20
N VAL A 6 12.12 -4.66 14.93
CA VAL A 6 12.74 -5.73 14.11
C VAL A 6 14.25 -5.50 13.97
N TRP A 7 14.69 -4.24 13.92
CA TRP A 7 16.12 -3.90 13.89
C TRP A 7 16.92 -4.48 15.05
N LEU A 8 16.28 -4.58 16.23
CA LEU A 8 16.94 -4.95 17.47
C LEU A 8 17.09 -6.47 17.64
N LEU A 9 16.56 -7.26 16.71
CA LEU A 9 16.70 -8.71 16.72
C LEU A 9 18.14 -9.13 16.37
N SER A 10 18.57 -10.28 16.90
CA SER A 10 19.91 -10.85 16.64
C SER A 10 20.03 -11.53 15.27
N SER A 11 18.90 -11.91 14.67
CA SER A 11 18.75 -12.45 13.32
C SER A 11 17.47 -11.92 12.70
N ASP A 12 17.32 -12.04 11.38
CA ASP A 12 16.09 -11.66 10.66
C ASP A 12 15.70 -10.18 10.91
N ASN A 13 16.72 -9.35 11.14
CA ASN A 13 16.62 -7.95 11.52
C ASN A 13 16.81 -6.98 10.34
N ASN A 14 16.94 -7.52 9.12
CA ASN A 14 17.16 -6.74 7.91
C ASN A 14 15.86 -6.26 7.25
N GLY A 15 14.70 -6.74 7.72
CA GLY A 15 13.40 -6.36 7.19
C GLY A 15 12.30 -7.30 7.63
N LEU A 16 11.14 -7.14 7.01
CA LEU A 16 9.99 -8.05 7.17
C LEU A 16 9.17 -8.08 5.87
N SER A 17 8.24 -9.02 5.78
CA SER A 17 7.18 -9.01 4.77
C SER A 17 5.80 -9.20 5.39
N ILE A 18 4.79 -8.60 4.76
CA ILE A 18 3.37 -8.80 5.08
C ILE A 18 2.71 -9.47 3.88
N THR A 19 2.13 -10.65 4.08
CA THR A 19 1.41 -11.39 3.03
C THR A 19 -0.06 -11.51 3.41
N LEU A 20 -0.95 -10.91 2.62
CA LEU A 20 -2.40 -11.04 2.79
C LEU A 20 -3.05 -11.71 1.57
N PRO A 21 -4.08 -12.54 1.77
CA PRO A 21 -4.84 -13.14 0.66
C PRO A 21 -5.67 -12.07 -0.07
N SER A 22 -6.29 -12.48 -1.18
CA SER A 22 -7.29 -11.62 -1.86
C SER A 22 -8.54 -11.45 -1.01
N VAL A 23 -9.11 -10.25 -1.03
CA VAL A 23 -10.44 -9.94 -0.45
C VAL A 23 -11.44 -9.75 -1.60
N PRO A 24 -12.64 -10.36 -1.54
CA PRO A 24 -13.70 -10.14 -2.54
C PRO A 24 -14.14 -8.68 -2.59
N ASP A 25 -14.73 -8.26 -3.72
CA ASP A 25 -15.19 -6.87 -3.90
C ASP A 25 -16.31 -6.46 -2.95
N ALA A 26 -17.07 -7.42 -2.42
CA ALA A 26 -18.08 -7.21 -1.39
C ALA A 26 -17.48 -7.13 0.03
N GLY A 27 -16.17 -7.35 0.17
CA GLY A 27 -15.45 -7.41 1.45
C GLY A 27 -15.42 -8.81 2.08
N SER A 28 -14.75 -8.90 3.22
CA SER A 28 -14.70 -10.07 4.10
C SER A 28 -14.85 -9.67 5.56
N LEU A 29 -15.44 -10.55 6.37
CA LEU A 29 -15.57 -10.34 7.82
C LEU A 29 -14.23 -10.47 8.53
N THR A 30 -13.36 -11.35 8.05
CA THR A 30 -12.02 -11.58 8.59
C THR A 30 -11.03 -11.84 7.45
N VAL A 31 -9.78 -11.44 7.67
CA VAL A 31 -8.65 -11.74 6.79
C VAL A 31 -7.49 -12.16 7.67
N SER A 32 -6.93 -13.32 7.37
CA SER A 32 -5.73 -13.82 8.03
C SER A 32 -4.58 -13.84 7.03
N GLY A 33 -3.41 -13.41 7.48
CA GLY A 33 -2.18 -13.43 6.71
C GLY A 33 -0.98 -13.58 7.62
N THR A 34 0.21 -13.32 7.10
CA THR A 34 1.47 -13.52 7.82
C THR A 34 2.31 -12.25 7.85
N LEU A 35 3.01 -12.05 8.96
CA LEU A 35 4.17 -11.19 9.03
C LEU A 35 5.40 -12.09 9.18
N THR A 36 6.30 -12.04 8.21
CA THR A 36 7.53 -12.84 8.22
C THR A 36 8.72 -11.92 8.48
N LEU A 37 9.56 -12.27 9.45
CA LEU A 37 10.76 -11.50 9.77
C LEU A 37 11.91 -11.91 8.85
N GLY A 38 12.76 -10.94 8.53
CA GLY A 38 13.91 -11.11 7.63
C GLY A 38 13.52 -11.06 6.15
N ILE A 39 14.51 -10.69 5.33
CA ILE A 39 14.41 -10.69 3.87
C ILE A 39 15.61 -11.46 3.31
N GLY A 40 15.37 -12.64 2.76
CA GLY A 40 16.39 -13.54 2.21
C GLY A 40 17.41 -14.04 3.23
N THR A 41 17.06 -14.01 4.51
CA THR A 41 17.86 -14.58 5.61
C THR A 41 17.58 -16.05 5.82
N GLN A 42 16.45 -16.55 5.32
CA GLN A 42 15.99 -17.93 5.37
C GLN A 42 15.54 -18.42 3.98
N SER A 43 15.33 -19.72 3.83
CA SER A 43 14.95 -20.32 2.53
C SER A 43 13.56 -19.92 2.04
N ASP A 44 12.68 -19.43 2.91
CA ASP A 44 11.26 -19.16 2.66
C ASP A 44 10.89 -17.66 2.72
N ASN A 45 11.86 -16.76 2.92
CA ASN A 45 11.63 -15.30 3.01
C ASN A 45 12.39 -14.49 1.94
N GLY A 46 12.75 -15.13 0.81
CA GLY A 46 13.39 -14.46 -0.32
C GLY A 46 12.45 -13.48 -1.05
N LEU A 47 13.03 -12.47 -1.71
CA LEU A 47 12.27 -11.46 -2.49
C LEU A 47 11.55 -12.02 -3.72
N GLY A 48 12.01 -13.15 -4.26
CA GLY A 48 11.44 -13.72 -5.48
C GLY A 48 11.52 -12.74 -6.65
N SER A 49 10.38 -12.45 -7.27
CA SER A 49 10.24 -11.50 -8.39
C SER A 49 9.76 -10.11 -7.97
N ALA A 50 9.78 -9.79 -6.67
CA ALA A 50 9.34 -8.50 -6.17
C ALA A 50 10.19 -7.36 -6.77
N THR A 51 9.54 -6.29 -7.20
CA THR A 51 10.23 -5.09 -7.67
C THR A 51 10.63 -4.25 -6.46
N VAL A 52 11.90 -3.83 -6.42
CA VAL A 52 12.43 -2.99 -5.33
C VAL A 52 12.23 -1.51 -5.66
N PHE A 53 11.62 -0.78 -4.73
CA PHE A 53 11.36 0.66 -4.79
C PHE A 53 12.13 1.36 -3.67
N PRO A 54 13.35 1.87 -3.97
CA PRO A 54 14.05 2.73 -3.04
C PRO A 54 13.18 3.91 -2.64
N VAL A 55 13.27 4.33 -1.39
CA VAL A 55 12.50 5.45 -0.83
C VAL A 55 13.41 6.63 -0.50
N ASP A 56 12.83 7.80 -0.27
CA ASP A 56 13.54 8.96 0.25
C ASP A 56 13.79 8.85 1.77
N GLY A 57 14.38 9.90 2.36
CA GLY A 57 14.66 9.94 3.81
C GLY A 57 13.42 9.96 4.71
N PHE A 58 12.22 10.06 4.15
CA PHE A 58 10.94 10.00 4.85
C PHE A 58 10.19 8.69 4.62
N GLY A 59 10.75 7.77 3.82
CA GLY A 59 10.08 6.51 3.46
C GLY A 59 9.12 6.64 2.27
N ASN A 60 9.13 7.78 1.57
CA ASN A 60 8.25 8.04 0.43
C ASN A 60 8.88 7.57 -0.89
N PHE A 61 8.00 7.27 -1.83
CA PHE A 61 8.32 7.01 -3.23
C PHE A 61 7.36 7.79 -4.13
N ILE A 62 7.57 7.74 -5.44
CA ILE A 62 6.75 8.49 -6.40
C ILE A 62 5.58 7.63 -6.85
N THR A 63 4.35 8.12 -6.74
CA THR A 63 3.20 7.56 -7.46
C THR A 63 2.79 8.52 -8.57
N ALA A 64 2.63 8.03 -9.80
CA ALA A 64 2.07 8.78 -10.91
C ALA A 64 0.61 8.38 -11.15
N TYR A 65 -0.28 9.37 -11.21
CA TYR A 65 -1.69 9.19 -11.56
C TYR A 65 -2.08 10.18 -12.65
N LYS A 66 -2.71 9.70 -13.73
CA LYS A 66 -3.02 10.49 -14.94
C LYS A 66 -1.83 11.33 -15.41
N SER A 67 -0.65 10.71 -15.49
CA SER A 67 0.63 11.33 -15.89
C SER A 67 1.19 12.40 -14.94
N THR A 68 0.53 12.70 -13.83
CA THR A 68 1.03 13.63 -12.80
C THR A 68 1.75 12.84 -11.72
N GLN A 69 2.94 13.27 -11.33
CA GLN A 69 3.75 12.62 -10.30
C GLN A 69 3.51 13.22 -8.92
N TYR A 70 3.39 12.35 -7.92
CA TYR A 70 3.20 12.68 -6.51
C TYR A 70 4.34 12.06 -5.70
N PRO A 71 5.43 12.80 -5.43
CA PRO A 71 6.66 12.28 -4.83
C PRO A 71 6.55 11.95 -3.33
N ASN A 72 5.51 12.43 -2.66
CA ASN A 72 5.26 12.18 -1.23
C ASN A 72 4.29 11.01 -1.03
N SER A 73 4.34 9.99 -1.89
CA SER A 73 3.45 8.82 -1.80
C SER A 73 4.11 7.70 -1.03
N PHE A 74 3.32 6.85 -0.38
CA PHE A 74 3.84 5.83 0.53
C PHE A 74 2.87 4.65 0.64
N ILE A 75 3.34 3.57 1.28
CA ILE A 75 2.52 2.40 1.62
C ILE A 75 2.32 2.38 3.13
N ASP A 76 1.09 2.22 3.58
CA ASP A 76 0.72 2.25 5.00
C ASP A 76 -0.28 1.13 5.32
N SER A 77 0.15 0.13 6.09
CA SER A 77 -0.77 -0.93 6.54
C SER A 77 -1.77 -0.46 7.61
N GLY A 78 -1.58 0.74 8.18
CA GLY A 78 -2.46 1.35 9.18
C GLY A 78 -3.69 2.06 8.58
N SER A 79 -3.65 2.44 7.30
CA SER A 79 -4.76 3.07 6.59
C SER A 79 -5.75 2.04 6.05
N GLY A 80 -7.01 2.06 6.49
CA GLY A 80 -8.03 1.08 6.07
C GLY A 80 -8.53 1.21 4.62
N ALA A 81 -8.08 2.21 3.87
CA ALA A 81 -8.51 2.52 2.52
C ALA A 81 -7.32 3.06 1.69
N ILE A 82 -7.45 3.13 0.37
CA ILE A 82 -6.49 3.87 -0.47
C ILE A 82 -6.89 5.35 -0.42
N PHE A 83 -6.12 6.19 0.25
CA PHE A 83 -6.38 7.63 0.29
C PHE A 83 -5.54 8.35 -0.77
N TYR A 84 -6.19 8.96 -1.76
CA TYR A 84 -5.50 9.57 -2.89
C TYR A 84 -6.32 10.69 -3.53
N LEU A 85 -5.65 11.84 -3.72
CA LEU A 85 -6.10 12.97 -4.53
C LEU A 85 -7.50 13.50 -4.14
N ASP A 86 -8.05 14.45 -4.91
CA ASP A 86 -9.40 14.99 -4.69
C ASP A 86 -10.38 14.53 -5.78
N SER A 87 -11.68 14.73 -5.57
CA SER A 87 -12.72 14.39 -6.56
C SER A 87 -12.57 15.11 -7.90
N ALA A 88 -12.04 16.33 -7.91
CA ALA A 88 -11.80 17.07 -9.15
C ALA A 88 -10.74 16.39 -10.02
N THR A 89 -9.72 15.81 -9.38
CA THR A 89 -8.60 15.11 -10.04
C THR A 89 -8.97 13.67 -10.41
N THR A 90 -9.61 12.94 -9.49
CA THR A 90 -9.99 11.54 -9.72
C THR A 90 -11.19 11.41 -10.65
N GLY A 91 -12.15 12.33 -10.54
CA GLY A 91 -13.49 12.22 -11.14
C GLY A 91 -14.45 11.34 -10.35
N ILE A 92 -14.07 10.92 -9.14
CA ILE A 92 -14.89 10.07 -8.27
C ILE A 92 -15.55 10.95 -7.21
N PRO A 93 -16.89 10.95 -7.06
CA PRO A 93 -17.55 11.79 -6.07
C PRO A 93 -17.24 11.37 -4.64
N GLU A 94 -17.09 12.34 -3.75
CA GLU A 94 -16.99 12.08 -2.30
C GLU A 94 -18.33 11.67 -1.70
N CYS A 95 -18.26 10.92 -0.61
CA CYS A 95 -19.36 10.72 0.30
C CYS A 95 -19.68 12.03 1.05
N THR A 96 -20.86 12.09 1.66
CA THR A 96 -21.28 13.21 2.52
C THR A 96 -21.50 12.75 3.95
N GLY A 97 -21.72 13.69 4.88
CA GLY A 97 -22.04 13.39 6.27
C GLY A 97 -20.87 12.73 7.02
N THR A 98 -21.15 11.65 7.75
CA THR A 98 -20.15 10.94 8.58
C THR A 98 -19.08 10.21 7.78
N LEU A 99 -19.28 10.04 6.47
CA LEU A 99 -18.32 9.42 5.56
C LEU A 99 -17.56 10.45 4.71
N ALA A 100 -17.70 11.75 4.99
CA ALA A 100 -16.94 12.79 4.27
C ALA A 100 -15.44 12.48 4.27
N GLY A 101 -14.77 12.68 3.13
CA GLY A 101 -13.38 12.28 2.89
C GLY A 101 -13.22 10.86 2.31
N PHE A 102 -14.27 10.04 2.25
CA PHE A 102 -14.30 8.80 1.46
C PHE A 102 -14.94 9.02 0.09
N TYR A 103 -14.69 8.11 -0.84
CA TYR A 103 -15.34 8.09 -2.15
C TYR A 103 -16.64 7.27 -2.15
N CYS A 104 -17.66 7.81 -2.81
CA CYS A 104 -18.99 7.21 -2.98
C CYS A 104 -19.47 7.28 -4.44
N PRO A 105 -18.76 6.65 -5.41
CA PRO A 105 -19.27 6.56 -6.79
C PRO A 105 -20.61 5.79 -6.85
N SER A 106 -21.35 5.93 -7.95
CA SER A 106 -22.59 5.18 -8.18
C SER A 106 -22.37 3.67 -8.42
N GLY A 107 -21.13 3.26 -8.67
CA GLY A 107 -20.69 1.88 -8.84
C GLY A 107 -19.17 1.79 -8.82
N ALA A 108 -18.62 0.57 -8.88
CA ALA A 108 -17.17 0.36 -8.87
C ALA A 108 -16.50 1.04 -10.07
N VAL A 109 -15.42 1.78 -9.81
CA VAL A 109 -14.62 2.47 -10.83
C VAL A 109 -13.21 1.90 -10.83
N ALA A 110 -12.80 1.31 -11.95
CA ALA A 110 -11.44 0.85 -12.14
C ALA A 110 -10.46 2.02 -12.30
N GLN A 111 -9.30 1.90 -11.67
CA GLN A 111 -8.25 2.92 -11.64
C GLN A 111 -6.88 2.27 -11.85
N THR A 112 -5.92 3.08 -12.29
CA THR A 112 -4.51 2.69 -12.38
C THR A 112 -3.63 3.84 -11.92
N ALA A 113 -2.53 3.49 -11.27
CA ALA A 113 -1.43 4.40 -10.95
C ALA A 113 -0.10 3.68 -11.13
N THR A 114 0.98 4.39 -11.40
CA THR A 114 2.31 3.81 -11.56
C THR A 114 3.21 4.25 -10.43
N ASN A 115 3.70 3.31 -9.65
CA ASN A 115 4.67 3.57 -8.60
C ASN A 115 6.08 3.55 -9.20
N PHE A 116 6.94 4.44 -8.72
CA PHE A 116 8.35 4.51 -9.04
C PHE A 116 9.15 4.63 -7.74
N GLY A 117 10.37 4.09 -7.70
CA GLY A 117 11.30 4.41 -6.63
C GLY A 117 11.52 5.93 -6.55
N ALA A 118 11.99 6.43 -5.42
CA ALA A 118 12.17 7.86 -5.16
C ALA A 118 13.10 8.57 -6.18
N SER A 119 13.98 7.83 -6.85
CA SER A 119 14.84 8.31 -7.94
C SER A 119 14.24 8.17 -9.34
N GLY A 120 12.98 7.74 -9.46
CA GLY A 120 12.28 7.51 -10.73
C GLY A 120 12.44 6.09 -11.30
N SER A 121 13.09 5.17 -10.59
CA SER A 121 13.20 3.75 -10.95
C SER A 121 13.41 2.86 -9.71
N ALA A 122 13.03 1.59 -9.72
CA ALA A 122 12.23 0.89 -10.75
C ALA A 122 10.77 1.39 -10.76
N SER A 123 9.92 0.86 -11.66
CA SER A 123 8.51 1.25 -11.77
C SER A 123 7.55 0.05 -11.88
N ASN A 124 6.34 0.17 -11.34
CA ASN A 124 5.28 -0.84 -11.51
C ASN A 124 3.89 -0.18 -11.56
N THR A 125 3.06 -0.60 -12.51
CA THR A 125 1.67 -0.12 -12.64
C THR A 125 0.74 -0.95 -11.80
N VAL A 126 0.05 -0.30 -10.88
CA VAL A 126 -0.85 -0.89 -9.89
C VAL A 126 -2.30 -0.64 -10.33
N PRO A 127 -3.04 -1.68 -10.77
CA PRO A 127 -4.47 -1.58 -10.92
C PRO A 127 -5.17 -1.66 -9.56
N PHE A 128 -6.23 -0.87 -9.39
CA PHE A 128 -7.09 -0.89 -8.22
C PHE A 128 -8.52 -0.48 -8.60
N SER A 129 -9.47 -0.64 -7.68
CA SER A 129 -10.87 -0.28 -7.89
C SER A 129 -11.36 0.51 -6.69
N ILE A 130 -12.18 1.52 -6.93
CA ILE A 130 -12.86 2.29 -5.88
C ILE A 130 -14.36 2.03 -5.99
N ASN A 131 -14.99 1.63 -4.90
CA ASN A 131 -16.42 1.36 -4.86
C ASN A 131 -17.11 2.26 -3.82
N ASN A 132 -18.44 2.21 -3.78
CA ASN A 132 -19.23 3.04 -2.89
C ASN A 132 -18.99 2.66 -1.42
N THR A 133 -18.30 3.53 -0.68
CA THR A 133 -18.00 3.31 0.74
C THR A 133 -19.27 3.13 1.57
N GLY A 134 -20.31 3.92 1.32
CA GLY A 134 -21.59 3.82 2.03
C GLY A 134 -22.27 2.45 1.83
N THR A 135 -22.23 1.91 0.62
CA THR A 135 -22.76 0.57 0.33
C THR A 135 -21.93 -0.51 1.00
N LEU A 136 -20.60 -0.44 0.92
CA LEU A 136 -19.72 -1.46 1.50
C LEU A 136 -19.84 -1.52 3.04
N LEU A 137 -19.85 -0.36 3.69
CA LEU A 137 -19.95 -0.25 5.15
C LEU A 137 -21.36 -0.48 5.70
N SER A 138 -22.36 -0.69 4.85
CA SER A 138 -23.68 -1.20 5.27
C SER A 138 -23.70 -2.73 5.50
N SER A 139 -22.60 -3.42 5.17
CA SER A 139 -22.41 -4.85 5.43
C SER A 139 -21.68 -5.09 6.77
N PRO A 140 -21.70 -6.31 7.33
CA PRO A 140 -20.93 -6.64 8.53
C PRO A 140 -19.43 -6.85 8.26
N ASN A 141 -18.97 -6.72 7.00
CA ASN A 141 -17.58 -6.96 6.64
C ASN A 141 -16.65 -5.88 7.19
N THR A 142 -15.39 -6.25 7.44
CA THR A 142 -14.39 -5.36 8.07
C THR A 142 -13.15 -5.16 7.20
N ALA A 143 -12.97 -5.99 6.17
CA ALA A 143 -11.89 -5.89 5.21
C ALA A 143 -12.46 -5.65 3.81
N PHE A 144 -11.94 -4.65 3.10
CA PHE A 144 -12.41 -4.24 1.79
C PHE A 144 -11.23 -3.90 0.88
N ASN A 145 -11.20 -4.44 -0.33
CA ASN A 145 -10.12 -4.22 -1.30
C ASN A 145 -10.26 -2.92 -2.11
N ASN A 146 -11.38 -2.22 -1.95
CA ASN A 146 -11.85 -1.17 -2.87
C ASN A 146 -12.44 0.06 -2.16
N LEU A 147 -12.12 0.24 -0.87
CA LEU A 147 -12.34 1.52 -0.19
C LEU A 147 -11.30 2.53 -0.66
N GLY A 148 -11.74 3.74 -0.91
CA GLY A 148 -10.84 4.87 -1.15
C GLY A 148 -11.39 6.16 -0.59
N GLY A 149 -10.50 7.12 -0.44
CA GLY A 149 -10.83 8.45 0.05
C GLY A 149 -9.83 9.50 -0.43
N THR A 150 -10.04 10.74 -0.02
CA THR A 150 -9.25 11.87 -0.48
C THR A 150 -7.96 12.03 0.29
N ASN A 151 -6.86 12.30 -0.42
CA ASN A 151 -5.58 12.74 0.14
C ASN A 151 -4.87 13.66 -0.87
N PRO A 152 -5.22 14.95 -0.93
CA PRO A 152 -4.68 15.85 -1.93
C PRO A 152 -3.15 15.94 -1.88
N GLY A 153 -2.49 15.68 -3.02
CA GLY A 153 -1.04 15.83 -3.17
C GLY A 153 -0.20 14.57 -2.95
N SER A 154 -0.81 13.43 -2.58
CA SER A 154 -0.12 12.15 -2.48
C SER A 154 -1.05 10.96 -2.69
N VAL A 155 -0.45 9.77 -2.76
CA VAL A 155 -1.16 8.50 -2.68
C VAL A 155 -0.68 7.77 -1.43
N ASP A 156 -1.61 7.55 -0.51
CA ASP A 156 -1.46 6.64 0.63
C ASP A 156 -2.03 5.28 0.21
N TRP A 157 -1.14 4.34 -0.08
CA TRP A 157 -1.47 2.96 -0.38
C TRP A 157 -1.77 2.20 0.91
N GLY A 158 -3.01 2.31 1.38
CA GLY A 158 -3.49 1.65 2.58
C GLY A 158 -3.53 0.12 2.52
N LEU A 159 -4.12 -0.50 3.55
CA LEU A 159 -4.38 -1.94 3.66
C LEU A 159 -4.95 -2.60 2.39
N PRO A 160 -5.84 -1.97 1.58
CA PRO A 160 -6.28 -2.56 0.32
C PRO A 160 -5.14 -2.90 -0.67
N PHE A 161 -4.02 -2.17 -0.62
CA PHE A 161 -2.83 -2.45 -1.41
C PHE A 161 -2.19 -3.79 -1.02
N PHE A 162 -2.28 -4.22 0.24
CA PHE A 162 -1.67 -5.45 0.72
C PHE A 162 -2.43 -6.71 0.31
N TYR A 163 -3.73 -6.62 0.02
CA TYR A 163 -4.51 -7.80 -0.37
C TYR A 163 -4.01 -8.39 -1.69
N LYS A 164 -3.85 -9.71 -1.72
CA LYS A 164 -3.26 -10.48 -2.82
C LYS A 164 -1.78 -10.14 -3.10
N ARG A 165 -1.07 -9.53 -2.15
CA ARG A 165 0.35 -9.18 -2.28
C ARG A 165 1.16 -9.71 -1.11
N THR A 166 2.45 -9.89 -1.37
CA THR A 166 3.49 -9.90 -0.33
C THR A 166 4.23 -8.58 -0.44
N VAL A 167 4.17 -7.77 0.60
CA VAL A 167 4.80 -6.45 0.65
C VAL A 167 5.96 -6.51 1.63
N PHE A 168 7.16 -6.24 1.14
CA PHE A 168 8.40 -6.24 1.90
C PHE A 168 8.75 -4.84 2.39
N VAL A 169 9.27 -4.76 3.61
CA VAL A 169 9.80 -3.55 4.24
C VAL A 169 11.24 -3.82 4.62
N ALA A 170 12.19 -3.27 3.87
CA ALA A 170 13.60 -3.34 4.22
C ALA A 170 13.97 -2.21 5.16
N ILE A 171 14.70 -2.53 6.24
CA ILE A 171 15.04 -1.54 7.25
C ILE A 171 16.29 -0.77 6.82
N ASP A 172 16.27 0.55 7.07
CA ASP A 172 17.30 1.51 6.70
C ASP A 172 18.73 1.10 7.08
N GLY A 173 19.62 0.93 6.10
CA GLY A 173 21.01 0.55 6.35
C GLY A 173 21.26 -0.96 6.51
N GLN A 174 20.23 -1.80 6.44
CA GLN A 174 20.41 -3.26 6.46
C GLN A 174 20.58 -3.83 5.06
N THR A 175 21.47 -4.82 4.95
CA THR A 175 21.70 -5.54 3.69
C THR A 175 20.63 -6.60 3.47
N THR A 176 20.04 -6.61 2.28
CA THR A 176 19.13 -7.65 1.80
C THR A 176 19.57 -8.11 0.40
N PRO A 177 18.97 -9.18 -0.17
CA PRO A 177 19.19 -9.53 -1.57
C PRO A 177 18.77 -8.46 -2.59
N GLY A 178 17.92 -7.51 -2.18
CA GLY A 178 17.41 -6.42 -3.02
C GLY A 178 18.24 -5.14 -2.96
N GLY A 179 19.34 -5.15 -2.20
CA GLY A 179 20.17 -3.98 -1.92
C GLY A 179 20.06 -3.56 -0.45
N THR A 180 20.71 -2.44 -0.11
CA THR A 180 20.62 -1.88 1.25
C THR A 180 19.30 -1.11 1.40
N GLY A 181 18.58 -1.33 2.50
CA GLY A 181 17.39 -0.55 2.84
C GLY A 181 17.70 0.95 3.07
N PRO A 182 16.67 1.81 3.13
CA PRO A 182 15.25 1.46 3.17
C PRO A 182 14.65 1.36 1.78
N TYR A 183 13.69 0.43 1.63
CA TYR A 183 12.89 0.32 0.42
C TYR A 183 11.58 -0.43 0.70
N TRP A 184 10.61 -0.25 -0.19
CA TRP A 184 9.47 -1.16 -0.34
C TRP A 184 9.75 -2.16 -1.47
N ALA A 185 9.27 -3.39 -1.36
CA ALA A 185 9.24 -4.29 -2.52
C ALA A 185 7.95 -5.11 -2.54
N TYR A 186 7.45 -5.41 -3.75
CA TYR A 186 6.24 -6.21 -3.96
C TYR A 186 6.13 -6.70 -5.42
#